data_AF-A0A432SXD8-F1
#
_entry.id   AF-A0A432SXD8-F1
#
_cell.length_a   1.000
_cell.length_b   1.000
_cell.length_c   1.000
_cell.angle_alpha   90.00
_cell.angle_beta   90.00
_cell.angle_gamma   90.00
#
_symmetry.space_group_name_H-M   'P 1'
#
loop_
_entity.id
_entity.type
_entity.pdbx_description
1 polymer ?
#
loop_
_entity_poly.entity_id
_entity_poly.type
_entity_poly.pdbx_seq_one_letter_code
_entity_poly.pdbx_strand_id
1 'polypeptide(L)'
;MEITHFFEALWQLTLSMAPYILFGLLFAGVLHALVPESIVTKHLGKENIASVIKATIFGIPLPVCSCGVIPLATAIKKSGASKGATLSFLISTPITGVDSILATYGIFGWIFTLYRIITSMIIAIVAGILTNIFDKEKKEPQSNKPLFSTTTTNTLTATMPLQKKEAMQDTTSTDECCSNENTSKKFSLKAVFDYAFNTLLKDIAKPLFWGLILGALITVAIPDNLSELLKDNAWLSYLIVILIAVPMYVCATASLPIAAGLMLSGVSAGAAFVFLTAGPATNTVTIGVVKKMLGSTSLATYLGSIVVGSILFGFGLDYIFDISNINPSSLIHLDEDNGIIATLSAIILWGFILWFTLQPYFQKKDSCTGGGCCS
;
A
#
# COMPACT_ATOMS: atom_id res chain seq x y z
N MET A 1 19.65 23.17 -11.20
CA MET A 1 18.48 22.60 -10.50
C MET A 1 17.58 23.75 -10.11
N GLU A 2 16.51 23.99 -10.88
CA GLU A 2 15.60 25.10 -10.58
C GLU A 2 14.57 24.69 -9.51
N ILE A 3 14.15 25.66 -8.71
CA ILE A 3 13.16 25.45 -7.63
C ILE A 3 11.78 25.13 -8.20
N THR A 4 11.47 25.65 -9.40
CA THR A 4 10.30 25.33 -10.23
C THR A 4 10.11 23.83 -10.40
N HIS A 5 11.10 23.14 -10.97
CA HIS A 5 11.03 21.69 -11.23
C HIS A 5 10.83 20.83 -9.98
N PHE A 6 11.36 21.24 -8.83
CA PHE A 6 11.09 20.55 -7.57
C PHE A 6 9.61 20.67 -7.15
N PHE A 7 9.02 21.86 -7.24
CA PHE A 7 7.60 22.05 -6.94
C PHE A 7 6.68 21.38 -7.97
N GLU A 8 7.05 21.38 -9.25
CA GLU A 8 6.33 20.66 -10.32
C GLU A 8 6.35 19.15 -10.07
N ALA A 9 7.51 18.56 -9.78
CA ALA A 9 7.66 17.14 -9.44
C ALA A 9 6.88 16.78 -8.17
N LEU A 10 6.96 17.60 -7.12
CA LEU A 10 6.21 17.40 -5.88
C LEU A 10 4.69 17.48 -6.11
N TRP A 11 4.22 18.42 -6.94
CA TRP A 11 2.81 18.59 -7.27
C TRP A 11 2.25 17.43 -8.11
N GLN A 12 2.95 17.03 -9.17
CA GLN A 12 2.56 15.84 -9.94
C GLN A 12 2.56 14.57 -9.07
N LEU A 13 3.60 14.35 -8.26
CA LEU A 13 3.65 13.22 -7.34
C LEU A 13 2.52 13.26 -6.30
N THR A 14 2.11 14.45 -5.85
CA THR A 14 0.92 14.60 -4.99
C THR A 14 -0.35 14.18 -5.73
N LEU A 15 -0.58 14.73 -6.93
CA LEU A 15 -1.78 14.47 -7.74
C LEU A 15 -1.90 12.99 -8.13
N SER A 16 -0.82 12.36 -8.58
CA SER A 16 -0.82 10.95 -8.98
C SER A 16 -1.11 10.00 -7.82
N MET A 17 -0.70 10.35 -6.59
CA MET A 17 -0.76 9.42 -5.45
C MET A 17 -1.98 9.65 -4.54
N ALA A 18 -2.50 10.87 -4.48
CA ALA A 18 -3.70 11.23 -3.72
C ALA A 18 -4.91 10.29 -3.94
N PRO A 19 -5.36 9.95 -5.17
CA PRO A 19 -6.53 9.10 -5.37
C PRO A 19 -6.32 7.67 -4.84
N TYR A 20 -5.13 7.08 -5.02
CA TYR A 20 -4.84 5.72 -4.52
C TYR A 20 -4.67 5.67 -3.00
N ILE A 21 -4.14 6.73 -2.38
CA ILE A 21 -4.07 6.85 -0.92
C ILE A 21 -5.47 6.99 -0.34
N LEU A 22 -6.31 7.85 -0.95
CA LEU A 22 -7.71 8.04 -0.57
C LEU A 22 -8.51 6.72 -0.69
N PHE A 23 -8.35 6.02 -1.81
CA PHE A 23 -8.98 4.72 -2.05
C PHE A 23 -8.47 3.65 -1.09
N GLY A 24 -7.15 3.56 -0.86
CA GLY A 24 -6.56 2.61 0.09
C GLY A 24 -7.01 2.84 1.54
N LEU A 25 -7.18 4.10 1.96
CA LEU A 25 -7.73 4.46 3.27
C LEU A 25 -9.21 4.10 3.38
N LEU A 26 -10.02 4.44 2.38
CA LEU A 26 -11.45 4.12 2.35
C LEU A 26 -11.66 2.60 2.31
N PHE A 27 -10.92 1.88 1.48
CA PHE A 27 -10.94 0.41 1.41
C PHE A 27 -10.48 -0.22 2.74
N ALA A 28 -9.46 0.31 3.41
CA ALA A 28 -9.05 -0.14 4.74
C ALA A 28 -10.14 0.11 5.80
N GLY A 29 -10.87 1.23 5.72
CA GLY A 29 -12.04 1.51 6.56
C GLY A 29 -13.21 0.55 6.31
N VAL A 30 -13.51 0.25 5.03
CA VAL A 30 -14.53 -0.72 4.63
C VAL A 30 -14.13 -2.13 5.06
N LEU A 31 -12.86 -2.52 4.89
CA LEU A 31 -12.33 -3.80 5.33
C LEU A 31 -12.44 -3.96 6.85
N HIS A 32 -12.10 -2.93 7.63
CA HIS A 32 -12.26 -2.90 9.09
C HIS A 32 -13.74 -2.98 9.54
N ALA A 33 -14.68 -2.50 8.72
CA ALA A 33 -16.11 -2.58 9.01
C ALA A 33 -16.78 -3.89 8.56
N LEU A 34 -16.25 -4.58 7.53
CA LEU A 34 -16.82 -5.83 6.98
C LEU A 34 -16.09 -7.09 7.45
N VAL A 35 -14.78 -7.04 7.67
CA VAL A 35 -13.96 -8.19 8.05
C VAL A 35 -13.72 -8.15 9.56
N PRO A 36 -14.32 -9.06 10.34
CA PRO A 36 -14.07 -9.09 11.78
C PRO A 36 -12.63 -9.51 12.08
N GLU A 37 -12.07 -8.97 13.15
CA GLU A 37 -10.70 -9.28 13.59
C GLU A 37 -10.49 -10.78 13.86
N SER A 38 -11.56 -11.51 14.18
CA SER A 38 -11.57 -12.98 14.30
C SER A 38 -11.28 -13.72 12.97
N ILE A 39 -11.60 -13.14 11.81
CA ILE A 39 -11.18 -13.69 10.50
C ILE A 39 -9.70 -13.40 10.26
N VAL A 40 -9.25 -12.17 10.53
CA VAL A 40 -7.85 -11.74 10.30
C VAL A 40 -6.89 -12.53 11.18
N THR A 41 -7.13 -12.57 12.50
CA THR A 41 -6.32 -13.34 13.46
C THR A 41 -6.32 -14.85 13.15
N LYS A 42 -7.47 -15.45 12.82
CA LYS A 42 -7.59 -16.89 12.50
C LYS A 42 -6.80 -17.30 11.26
N HIS A 43 -6.67 -16.43 10.26
CA HIS A 43 -6.02 -16.73 8.98
C HIS A 43 -4.59 -16.19 8.87
N LEU A 44 -4.33 -14.98 9.36
CA LEU A 44 -3.07 -14.23 9.17
C LEU A 44 -2.29 -14.02 10.48
N GLY A 45 -2.95 -14.14 11.65
CA GLY A 45 -2.36 -13.89 12.97
C GLY A 45 -1.47 -15.00 13.54
N LYS A 46 -1.28 -16.11 12.82
CA LYS A 46 -0.30 -17.14 13.18
C LYS A 46 1.01 -16.88 12.44
N GLU A 47 2.14 -17.08 13.12
CA GLU A 47 3.49 -16.91 12.55
C GLU A 47 3.89 -18.06 11.59
N ASN A 48 2.90 -18.70 10.96
CA ASN A 48 3.08 -19.90 10.15
C ASN A 48 3.19 -19.56 8.66
N ILE A 49 3.92 -20.39 7.91
CA ILE A 49 4.05 -20.30 6.44
C ILE A 49 2.68 -20.19 5.75
N ALA A 50 1.67 -20.93 6.22
CA ALA A 50 0.31 -20.88 5.68
C ALA A 50 -0.40 -19.52 5.84
N SER A 51 -0.03 -18.71 6.84
CA SER A 51 -0.55 -17.35 7.02
C SER A 51 0.18 -16.35 6.12
N VAL A 52 1.49 -16.53 5.92
CA VAL A 52 2.31 -15.77 4.95
C VAL A 52 1.80 -15.98 3.53
N ILE A 53 1.58 -17.24 3.11
CA ILE A 53 1.08 -17.58 1.76
C ILE A 53 -0.33 -17.01 1.55
N LYS A 54 -1.23 -17.12 2.54
CA LYS A 54 -2.58 -16.53 2.44
C LYS A 54 -2.54 -15.02 2.26
N ALA A 55 -1.69 -14.33 3.02
CA ALA A 55 -1.50 -12.89 2.87
C ALA A 55 -0.97 -12.50 1.48
N THR A 56 0.00 -13.25 0.93
CA THR A 56 0.50 -13.04 -0.44
C THR A 56 -0.63 -13.21 -1.47
N ILE A 57 -1.40 -14.30 -1.40
CA ILE A 57 -2.51 -14.57 -2.32
C ILE A 57 -3.61 -13.49 -2.23
N PHE A 58 -3.93 -13.00 -1.03
CA PHE A 58 -4.87 -11.88 -0.86
C PHE A 58 -4.35 -10.54 -1.38
N GLY A 59 -3.04 -10.38 -1.59
CA GLY A 59 -2.45 -9.17 -2.18
C GLY A 59 -2.56 -9.11 -3.71
N ILE A 60 -2.41 -10.24 -4.40
CA ILE A 60 -2.42 -10.33 -5.88
C ILE A 60 -3.64 -9.63 -6.56
N PRO A 61 -4.90 -9.88 -6.16
CA PRO A 61 -6.05 -9.34 -6.89
C PRO A 61 -6.37 -7.86 -6.58
N LEU A 62 -5.57 -7.18 -5.75
CA LEU A 62 -5.90 -5.82 -5.29
C LEU A 62 -5.28 -4.74 -6.19
N PRO A 63 -6.09 -3.86 -6.83
CA PRO A 63 -5.61 -2.72 -7.62
C PRO A 63 -5.18 -1.58 -6.68
N VAL A 64 -4.12 -1.80 -5.92
CA VAL A 64 -3.67 -0.91 -4.84
C VAL A 64 -2.18 -0.65 -4.98
N CYS A 65 -1.81 0.58 -5.30
CA CYS A 65 -0.40 0.95 -5.48
C CYS A 65 0.39 0.94 -4.15
N SER A 66 1.71 1.09 -4.28
CA SER A 66 2.69 1.16 -3.18
C SER A 66 2.38 2.22 -2.11
N CYS A 67 1.52 3.19 -2.42
CA CYS A 67 1.06 4.23 -1.48
C CYS A 67 -0.18 3.77 -0.69
N GLY A 68 -1.16 3.16 -1.37
CA GLY A 68 -2.42 2.71 -0.78
C GLY A 68 -2.29 1.41 0.02
N VAL A 69 -1.29 0.57 -0.29
CA VAL A 69 -1.05 -0.68 0.45
C VAL A 69 -0.58 -0.41 1.89
N ILE A 70 0.01 0.75 2.17
CA ILE A 70 0.54 1.12 3.49
C ILE A 70 -0.59 1.21 4.55
N PRO A 71 -1.64 2.04 4.40
CA PRO A 71 -2.76 2.05 5.36
C PRO A 71 -3.51 0.72 5.42
N LEU A 72 -3.59 -0.02 4.31
CA LEU A 72 -4.26 -1.32 4.24
C LEU A 72 -3.52 -2.40 5.04
N ALA A 73 -2.20 -2.52 4.85
CA ALA A 73 -1.32 -3.37 5.65
C ALA A 73 -1.32 -2.94 7.14
N THR A 74 -1.46 -1.63 7.41
CA THR A 74 -1.58 -1.08 8.77
C THR A 74 -2.88 -1.51 9.45
N ALA A 75 -4.01 -1.45 8.75
CA ALA A 75 -5.29 -1.94 9.25
C ALA A 75 -5.23 -3.45 9.52
N ILE A 76 -4.73 -4.24 8.57
CA ILE A 76 -4.57 -5.70 8.70
C ILE A 76 -3.63 -6.07 9.87
N LYS A 77 -2.55 -5.30 10.12
CA LYS A 77 -1.68 -5.50 11.29
C LYS A 77 -2.35 -5.11 12.61
N LYS A 78 -3.11 -4.00 12.65
CA LYS A 78 -3.91 -3.60 13.81
C LYS A 78 -4.98 -4.63 14.16
N SER A 79 -5.62 -5.24 13.17
CA SER A 79 -6.55 -6.38 13.32
C SER A 79 -5.85 -7.74 13.58
N GLY A 80 -4.60 -7.74 14.03
CA GLY A 80 -3.94 -8.93 14.60
C GLY A 80 -3.33 -9.91 13.59
N ALA A 81 -2.97 -9.47 12.38
CA ALA A 81 -2.09 -10.27 11.51
C ALA A 81 -0.66 -10.37 12.06
N SER A 82 0.09 -11.42 11.68
CA SER A 82 1.50 -11.58 12.04
C SER A 82 2.42 -10.68 11.19
N LYS A 83 3.56 -10.25 11.74
CA LYS A 83 4.60 -9.43 11.07
C LYS A 83 4.91 -9.94 9.66
N GLY A 84 5.23 -11.23 9.53
CA GLY A 84 5.55 -11.83 8.25
C GLY A 84 4.38 -11.86 7.25
N ALA A 85 3.14 -12.04 7.72
CA ALA A 85 1.95 -11.96 6.87
C ALA A 85 1.67 -10.51 6.42
N THR A 86 1.85 -9.51 7.30
CA THR A 86 1.75 -8.10 6.92
C THR A 86 2.79 -7.72 5.86
N LEU A 87 4.03 -8.21 5.97
CA LEU A 87 5.06 -7.93 4.98
C LEU A 87 4.83 -8.66 3.65
N SER A 88 4.43 -9.94 3.67
CA SER A 88 4.20 -10.67 2.42
C SER A 88 3.01 -10.12 1.63
N PHE A 89 1.99 -9.59 2.31
CA PHE A 89 0.93 -8.78 1.72
C PHE A 89 1.46 -7.45 1.13
N LEU A 90 2.26 -6.71 1.91
CA LEU A 90 2.80 -5.39 1.53
C LEU A 90 3.76 -5.48 0.33
N ILE A 91 4.51 -6.57 0.19
CA ILE A 91 5.36 -6.85 -0.98
C ILE A 91 4.51 -7.29 -2.18
N SER A 92 3.62 -8.26 -2.01
CA SER A 92 2.90 -8.83 -3.17
C SER A 92 2.00 -7.79 -3.83
N THR A 93 1.19 -7.07 -3.06
CA THR A 93 0.14 -6.18 -3.61
C THR A 93 0.65 -5.19 -4.67
N PRO A 94 1.68 -4.34 -4.42
CA PRO A 94 2.13 -3.39 -5.42
C PRO A 94 2.85 -4.04 -6.61
N ILE A 95 3.51 -5.20 -6.44
CA ILE A 95 4.25 -5.84 -7.54
C ILE A 95 3.31 -6.69 -8.41
N THR A 96 2.47 -7.52 -7.79
CA THR A 96 1.59 -8.49 -8.47
C THR A 96 0.13 -8.01 -8.61
N GLY A 97 -0.16 -6.74 -8.32
CA GLY A 97 -1.49 -6.16 -8.51
C GLY A 97 -1.94 -6.22 -9.97
N VAL A 98 -3.25 -6.40 -10.19
CA VAL A 98 -3.84 -6.64 -11.52
C VAL A 98 -3.43 -5.58 -12.57
N ASP A 99 -3.41 -4.30 -12.23
CA ASP A 99 -3.02 -3.21 -13.12
C ASP A 99 -1.56 -3.35 -13.58
N SER A 100 -0.68 -3.76 -12.66
CA SER A 100 0.74 -3.99 -12.93
C SER A 100 0.96 -5.25 -13.78
N ILE A 101 0.16 -6.30 -13.56
CA ILE A 101 0.20 -7.52 -14.38
C ILE A 101 -0.18 -7.18 -15.83
N LEU A 102 -1.31 -6.50 -16.05
CA LEU A 102 -1.79 -6.14 -17.38
C LEU A 102 -0.81 -5.20 -18.11
N ALA A 103 -0.28 -4.18 -17.42
CA ALA A 103 0.71 -3.27 -18.02
C ALA A 103 2.06 -3.95 -18.29
N THR A 104 2.49 -4.93 -17.48
CA THR A 104 3.70 -5.72 -17.79
C THR A 104 3.48 -6.62 -19.00
N TYR A 105 2.29 -7.22 -19.10
CA TYR A 105 1.93 -8.12 -20.19
C TYR A 105 1.98 -7.43 -21.55
N GLY A 106 1.49 -6.19 -21.65
CA GLY A 106 1.60 -5.38 -22.87
C GLY A 106 3.05 -5.03 -23.22
N ILE A 107 3.83 -4.54 -22.26
CA ILE A 107 5.15 -3.94 -22.54
C ILE A 107 6.28 -4.99 -22.65
N PHE A 108 6.19 -6.11 -21.94
CA PHE A 108 7.27 -7.13 -21.87
C PHE A 108 6.80 -8.55 -22.23
N GLY A 109 5.54 -8.70 -22.66
CA GLY A 109 4.95 -9.97 -23.02
C GLY A 109 4.68 -10.92 -21.85
N TRP A 110 4.15 -12.11 -22.19
CA TRP A 110 3.67 -13.09 -21.22
C TRP A 110 4.80 -13.74 -20.41
N ILE A 111 5.96 -14.01 -21.03
CA ILE A 111 7.08 -14.72 -20.39
C ILE A 111 7.70 -13.93 -19.24
N PHE A 112 8.01 -12.64 -19.47
CA PHE A 112 8.51 -11.73 -18.45
C PHE A 112 7.46 -11.50 -17.36
N THR A 113 6.19 -11.36 -17.73
CA THR A 113 5.09 -11.16 -16.78
C THR A 113 4.89 -12.36 -15.86
N LEU A 114 4.85 -13.58 -16.40
CA LEU A 114 4.69 -14.80 -15.61
C LEU A 114 5.90 -15.02 -14.71
N TYR A 115 7.12 -14.81 -15.22
CA TYR A 115 8.34 -14.83 -14.41
C TYR A 115 8.21 -13.85 -13.23
N ARG A 116 7.87 -12.59 -13.51
CA ARG A 116 7.74 -11.51 -12.52
C ARG A 116 6.71 -11.84 -11.45
N ILE A 117 5.57 -12.43 -11.80
CA ILE A 117 4.54 -12.86 -10.83
C ILE A 117 5.09 -13.96 -9.91
N ILE A 118 5.66 -15.03 -10.48
CA ILE A 118 6.12 -16.18 -9.71
C ILE A 118 7.30 -15.81 -8.79
N THR A 119 8.29 -15.08 -9.28
CA THR A 119 9.43 -14.66 -8.46
C THR A 119 9.04 -13.66 -7.39
N SER A 120 8.15 -12.70 -7.69
CA SER A 120 7.67 -11.74 -6.69
C SER A 120 6.85 -12.41 -5.58
N MET A 121 6.04 -13.42 -5.93
CA MET A 121 5.36 -14.28 -4.96
C MET A 121 6.38 -15.02 -4.06
N ILE A 122 7.46 -15.56 -4.63
CA ILE A 122 8.53 -16.21 -3.86
C ILE A 122 9.24 -15.20 -2.95
N ILE A 123 9.63 -14.02 -3.44
CA ILE A 123 10.25 -12.95 -2.62
C ILE A 123 9.33 -12.56 -1.45
N ALA A 124 8.05 -12.33 -1.71
CA ALA A 124 7.07 -11.98 -0.68
C ALA A 124 6.92 -13.08 0.39
N ILE A 125 6.88 -14.35 -0.01
CA ILE A 125 6.79 -15.49 0.90
C ILE A 125 8.09 -15.63 1.72
N VAL A 126 9.26 -15.55 1.08
CA VAL A 126 10.58 -15.61 1.74
C VAL A 126 10.71 -14.48 2.76
N ALA A 127 10.38 -13.24 2.40
CA ALA A 127 10.38 -12.08 3.30
C ALA A 127 9.51 -12.31 4.56
N GLY A 128 8.30 -12.83 4.37
CA GLY A 128 7.38 -13.13 5.46
C GLY A 128 7.88 -14.26 6.37
N ILE A 129 8.44 -15.32 5.79
CA ILE A 129 9.01 -16.46 6.54
C ILE A 129 10.24 -16.01 7.34
N LEU A 130 11.20 -15.32 6.72
CA LEU A 130 12.38 -14.80 7.42
C LEU A 130 11.98 -13.90 8.59
N THR A 131 10.99 -13.03 8.39
CA THR A 131 10.51 -12.14 9.46
C THR A 131 9.90 -12.91 10.63
N ASN A 132 9.07 -13.94 10.37
CA ASN A 132 8.52 -14.80 11.42
C ASN A 132 9.60 -15.68 12.12
N ILE A 133 10.79 -15.82 11.53
CA ILE A 133 11.92 -16.54 12.14
C ILE A 133 12.77 -15.60 13.01
N PHE A 134 13.17 -14.44 12.47
CA PHE A 134 14.10 -13.50 13.09
C PHE A 134 13.45 -12.49 14.05
N ASP A 135 12.17 -12.15 13.85
CA ASP A 135 11.46 -11.12 14.61
C ASP A 135 10.13 -11.65 15.18
N LYS A 136 10.22 -12.81 15.84
CA LYS A 136 9.09 -13.48 16.49
C LYS A 136 8.34 -12.55 17.42
N GLU A 137 7.03 -12.47 17.23
CA GLU A 137 6.15 -11.73 18.11
C GLU A 137 6.11 -12.43 19.48
N LYS A 138 6.68 -11.77 20.49
CA LYS A 138 6.41 -12.12 21.88
C LYS A 138 4.90 -12.04 22.08
N LYS A 139 4.26 -13.21 22.22
CA LYS A 139 2.84 -13.33 22.54
C LYS A 139 2.60 -12.84 23.97
N GLU A 140 2.53 -11.53 24.13
CA GLU A 140 1.68 -10.99 25.18
C GLU A 140 0.28 -11.59 24.97
N PRO A 141 -0.35 -12.19 25.99
CA PRO A 141 -1.73 -12.60 25.86
C PRO A 141 -2.54 -11.35 25.56
N GLN A 142 -3.29 -11.36 24.45
CA GLN A 142 -4.28 -10.32 24.17
C GLN A 142 -5.37 -10.40 25.24
N SER A 143 -5.11 -9.71 26.36
CA SER A 143 -6.09 -9.42 27.38
C SER A 143 -7.27 -8.74 26.69
N ASN A 144 -8.48 -9.21 26.97
CA ASN A 144 -9.72 -8.55 26.56
C ASN A 144 -9.86 -7.22 27.32
N LYS A 145 -9.02 -6.24 26.97
CA LYS A 145 -9.25 -4.82 27.21
C LYS A 145 -9.95 -4.28 25.97
N PRO A 146 -11.29 -4.18 25.97
CA PRO A 146 -11.98 -3.43 24.93
C PRO A 146 -11.58 -1.94 25.09
N LEU A 147 -10.54 -1.52 24.38
CA LEU A 147 -10.29 -0.09 24.09
C LEU A 147 -11.26 0.40 23.01
N PHE A 148 -12.52 0.01 23.21
CA PHE A 148 -13.67 0.05 22.32
C PHE A 148 -14.95 0.12 23.19
N SER A 149 -14.86 0.81 24.32
CA SER A 149 -16.01 1.16 25.16
C SER A 149 -16.33 2.63 24.96
N THR A 150 -17.45 2.90 24.30
CA THR A 150 -17.91 4.27 24.04
C THR A 150 -18.56 4.85 25.29
N THR A 151 -17.76 5.44 26.18
CA THR A 151 -18.29 6.26 27.27
C THR A 151 -18.85 7.57 26.70
N THR A 152 -20.12 7.55 26.31
CA THR A 152 -20.87 8.75 25.93
C THR A 152 -21.08 9.64 27.16
N THR A 153 -20.24 10.66 27.34
CA THR A 153 -20.35 11.64 28.43
C THR A 153 -21.51 12.62 28.21
N ASN A 154 -22.73 12.13 28.39
CA ASN A 154 -23.94 12.95 28.51
C ASN A 154 -24.38 13.02 29.98
N THR A 155 -23.93 14.05 30.71
CA THR A 155 -24.77 14.97 31.51
C THR A 155 -23.90 15.96 32.29
N LEU A 156 -24.10 17.25 32.06
CA LEU A 156 -23.67 18.32 32.97
C LEU A 156 -24.85 18.66 33.90
N THR A 157 -24.92 18.02 35.06
CA THR A 157 -25.79 18.46 36.16
C THR A 157 -25.11 18.16 37.48
N ALA A 158 -24.95 19.18 38.32
CA ALA A 158 -24.24 19.05 39.58
C ALA A 158 -25.20 18.87 40.76
N THR A 159 -24.97 17.82 41.57
CA THR A 159 -25.20 17.86 43.02
C THR A 159 -24.48 16.71 43.74
N MET A 160 -23.71 17.06 44.77
CA MET A 160 -23.38 16.23 45.94
C MET A 160 -24.33 16.63 47.09
N PRO A 161 -24.34 15.99 48.28
CA PRO A 161 -23.70 14.72 48.70
C PRO A 161 -24.68 13.72 49.40
N LEU A 162 -24.23 12.49 49.71
CA LEU A 162 -24.07 11.95 51.08
C LEU A 162 -23.74 10.44 51.16
N GLN A 163 -23.36 9.98 52.37
CA GLN A 163 -23.02 8.58 52.73
C GLN A 163 -24.28 7.68 52.76
N LYS A 164 -24.19 6.34 52.63
CA LYS A 164 -23.75 5.39 53.69
C LYS A 164 -23.50 3.96 53.13
N LYS A 165 -22.75 3.12 53.86
CA LYS A 165 -22.62 1.65 53.65
C LYS A 165 -23.47 0.85 54.66
N GLU A 166 -24.11 -0.23 54.21
CA GLU A 166 -24.52 -1.48 54.90
C GLU A 166 -25.09 -2.40 53.77
N ALA A 167 -24.70 -3.67 53.60
CA ALA A 167 -25.20 -4.90 54.24
C ALA A 167 -26.70 -5.20 54.00
N MET A 168 -27.20 -6.44 53.78
CA MET A 168 -26.63 -7.75 53.41
C MET A 168 -27.79 -8.73 53.13
N GLN A 169 -27.70 -9.61 52.10
CA GLN A 169 -28.67 -10.69 51.75
C GLN A 169 -30.11 -10.21 51.40
N ASP A 170 -30.97 -10.90 50.64
CA ASP A 170 -30.84 -12.03 49.70
C ASP A 170 -31.88 -11.78 48.54
N THR A 171 -32.41 -12.65 47.67
CA THR A 171 -32.65 -14.11 47.63
C THR A 171 -32.90 -14.58 46.17
N THR A 172 -33.33 -15.84 45.98
CA THR A 172 -33.86 -16.47 44.74
C THR A 172 -35.13 -15.77 44.19
N SER A 173 -35.58 -15.94 42.94
CA SER A 173 -35.29 -16.93 41.86
C SER A 173 -35.57 -16.35 40.45
N THR A 174 -35.07 -17.01 39.39
CA THR A 174 -35.60 -17.04 37.97
C THR A 174 -35.89 -15.69 37.29
N ASP A 175 -35.32 -15.33 36.13
CA ASP A 175 -35.18 -16.15 34.90
C ASP A 175 -33.90 -15.84 34.06
N GLU A 176 -33.82 -16.42 32.87
CA GLU A 176 -32.70 -16.36 31.92
C GLU A 176 -32.31 -14.94 31.47
N CYS A 177 -31.02 -14.60 31.62
CA CYS A 177 -30.38 -13.51 30.87
C CYS A 177 -28.90 -13.79 30.56
N CYS A 178 -28.62 -14.99 30.03
CA CYS A 178 -27.40 -15.23 29.26
C CYS A 178 -27.56 -14.68 27.84
N SER A 179 -27.78 -13.36 27.73
CA SER A 179 -27.85 -12.62 26.47
C SER A 179 -26.46 -12.56 25.84
N ASN A 180 -26.10 -13.66 25.17
CA ASN A 180 -24.99 -13.77 24.24
C ASN A 180 -25.28 -12.88 23.03
N GLU A 181 -25.07 -11.57 23.20
CA GLU A 181 -25.19 -10.57 22.14
C GLU A 181 -24.12 -10.83 21.08
N ASN A 182 -24.47 -11.73 20.16
CA ASN A 182 -23.84 -11.90 18.87
C ASN A 182 -24.24 -10.71 17.97
N THR A 183 -23.89 -9.50 18.44
CA THR A 183 -24.15 -8.23 17.77
C THR A 183 -23.34 -8.17 16.50
N SER A 184 -23.95 -8.67 15.42
CA SER A 184 -23.55 -8.38 14.05
C SER A 184 -23.37 -6.86 13.93
N LYS A 185 -22.10 -6.41 13.88
CA LYS A 185 -21.73 -5.00 13.79
C LYS A 185 -22.42 -4.44 12.54
N LYS A 186 -23.52 -3.70 12.71
CA LYS A 186 -24.23 -3.05 11.60
C LYS A 186 -23.21 -2.17 10.86
N PHE A 187 -23.04 -2.45 9.57
CA PHE A 187 -22.09 -1.73 8.72
C PHE A 187 -22.42 -0.22 8.76
N SER A 188 -21.53 0.55 9.36
CA SER A 188 -21.72 1.98 9.60
C SER A 188 -20.72 2.76 8.77
N LEU A 189 -21.23 3.47 7.75
CA LEU A 189 -20.43 4.36 6.91
C LEU A 189 -19.68 5.42 7.74
N LYS A 190 -20.25 5.89 8.84
CA LYS A 190 -19.54 6.82 9.75
C LYS A 190 -18.30 6.15 10.36
N ALA A 191 -18.40 4.91 10.83
CA ALA A 191 -17.26 4.18 11.39
C ALA A 191 -16.17 3.86 10.33
N VAL A 192 -16.57 3.61 9.08
CA VAL A 192 -15.65 3.48 7.93
C VAL A 192 -14.82 4.76 7.76
N PHE A 193 -15.49 5.92 7.68
CA PHE A 193 -14.82 7.21 7.48
C PHE A 193 -13.98 7.66 8.70
N ASP A 194 -14.49 7.51 9.93
CA ASP A 194 -13.74 7.86 11.15
C ASP A 194 -12.46 7.01 11.29
N TYR A 195 -12.50 5.71 10.96
CA TYR A 195 -11.30 4.87 10.98
C TYR A 195 -10.31 5.25 9.87
N ALA A 196 -10.79 5.42 8.64
CA ALA A 196 -9.96 5.77 7.49
C ALA A 196 -9.25 7.13 7.67
N PHE A 197 -10.01 8.20 7.93
CA PHE A 197 -9.51 9.57 7.89
C PHE A 197 -8.98 10.08 9.23
N ASN A 198 -9.61 9.73 10.36
CA ASN A 198 -9.22 10.26 11.67
C ASN A 198 -8.16 9.39 12.37
N THR A 199 -8.13 8.09 12.06
CA THR A 199 -7.17 7.12 12.65
C THR A 199 -6.02 6.78 11.70
N LEU A 200 -6.28 6.12 10.56
CA LEU A 200 -5.21 5.63 9.67
C LEU A 200 -4.41 6.78 9.03
N LEU A 201 -5.09 7.75 8.39
CA LEU A 201 -4.43 8.87 7.72
C LEU A 201 -3.56 9.67 8.72
N LYS A 202 -4.06 9.90 9.94
CA LYS A 202 -3.36 10.62 11.02
C LYS A 202 -2.04 9.94 11.43
N ASP A 203 -2.00 8.60 11.42
CA ASP A 203 -0.80 7.83 11.77
C ASP A 203 0.29 7.86 10.67
N ILE A 204 -0.12 7.97 9.39
CA ILE A 204 0.78 7.91 8.22
C ILE A 204 1.11 9.27 7.62
N ALA A 205 0.33 10.33 7.86
CA ALA A 205 0.48 11.62 7.17
C ALA A 205 1.87 12.26 7.36
N LYS A 206 2.46 12.17 8.57
CA LYS A 206 3.81 12.69 8.84
C LYS A 206 4.91 11.91 8.06
N PRO A 207 4.98 10.56 8.13
CA PRO A 207 5.84 9.77 7.25
C PRO A 207 5.64 10.04 5.75
N LEU A 208 4.39 10.11 5.30
CA LEU A 208 4.02 10.31 3.90
C LEU A 208 4.54 11.65 3.36
N PHE A 209 4.30 12.74 4.09
CA PHE A 209 4.76 14.10 3.71
C PHE A 209 6.28 14.17 3.50
N TRP A 210 7.05 13.62 4.45
CA TRP A 210 8.51 13.63 4.35
C TRP A 210 9.06 12.76 3.22
N GLY A 211 8.48 11.58 2.99
CA GLY A 211 8.89 10.72 1.88
C GLY A 211 8.43 11.21 0.50
N LEU A 212 7.35 12.00 0.41
CA LEU A 212 6.93 12.67 -0.83
C LEU A 212 7.91 13.79 -1.22
N ILE A 213 8.33 14.61 -0.24
CA ILE A 213 9.39 15.62 -0.40
C ILE A 213 10.72 14.98 -0.82
N LEU A 214 11.12 13.91 -0.11
CA LEU A 214 12.36 13.21 -0.41
C LEU A 214 12.30 12.50 -1.78
N GLY A 215 11.15 11.92 -2.14
CA GLY A 215 10.90 11.33 -3.46
C GLY A 215 11.03 12.36 -4.59
N ALA A 216 10.39 13.52 -4.47
CA ALA A 216 10.51 14.60 -5.45
C ALA A 216 11.97 15.11 -5.57
N LEU A 217 12.70 15.21 -4.46
CA LEU A 217 14.12 15.57 -4.47
C LEU A 217 15.00 14.52 -5.18
N ILE A 218 14.73 13.23 -4.96
CA ILE A 218 15.44 12.13 -5.63
C ILE A 218 15.17 12.13 -7.13
N THR A 219 13.91 12.28 -7.56
CA THR A 219 13.55 12.32 -9.00
C THR A 219 14.28 13.44 -9.74
N VAL A 220 14.47 14.61 -9.11
CA VAL A 220 15.20 15.75 -9.68
C VAL A 220 16.74 15.60 -9.57
N ALA A 221 17.23 14.61 -8.83
CA ALA A 221 18.66 14.36 -8.60
C ALA A 221 19.25 13.20 -9.42
N ILE A 222 18.43 12.49 -10.22
CA ILE A 222 18.90 11.40 -11.11
C ILE A 222 19.55 12.02 -12.36
N PRO A 223 20.83 11.71 -12.67
CA PRO A 223 21.51 12.24 -13.85
C PRO A 223 21.30 11.37 -15.10
N ASP A 224 21.13 12.00 -16.27
CA ASP A 224 20.86 11.31 -17.54
C ASP A 224 22.01 10.38 -18.01
N ASN A 225 23.24 10.69 -17.61
CA ASN A 225 24.45 9.93 -17.97
C ASN A 225 24.54 8.51 -17.36
N LEU A 226 23.53 8.10 -16.57
CA LEU A 226 23.50 6.80 -15.90
C LEU A 226 23.66 5.63 -16.89
N SER A 227 23.09 5.76 -18.10
CA SER A 227 23.04 4.71 -19.13
C SER A 227 24.39 4.28 -19.71
N GLU A 228 25.46 5.05 -19.53
CA GLU A 228 26.82 4.62 -19.89
C GLU A 228 27.41 3.74 -18.78
N LEU A 229 27.23 4.13 -17.52
CA LEU A 229 27.78 3.45 -16.34
C LEU A 229 27.18 2.04 -16.10
N LEU A 230 26.02 1.73 -16.67
CA LEU A 230 25.35 0.43 -16.55
C LEU A 230 25.80 -0.62 -17.57
N LYS A 231 26.55 -0.26 -18.62
CA LYS A 231 26.82 -1.16 -19.76
C LYS A 231 27.97 -2.14 -19.52
N ASP A 232 29.03 -1.72 -18.85
CA ASP A 232 30.26 -2.50 -18.78
C ASP A 232 30.16 -3.77 -17.89
N ASN A 233 29.21 -3.83 -16.95
CA ASN A 233 29.11 -4.92 -15.97
C ASN A 233 27.67 -5.19 -15.49
N ALA A 234 27.08 -6.33 -15.86
CA ALA A 234 25.72 -6.71 -15.46
C ALA A 234 25.51 -6.86 -13.94
N TRP A 235 26.53 -7.33 -13.18
CA TRP A 235 26.44 -7.40 -11.71
C TRP A 235 26.43 -6.02 -11.04
N LEU A 236 27.09 -5.05 -11.68
CA LEU A 236 27.27 -3.69 -11.18
C LEU A 236 26.04 -2.84 -11.52
N SER A 237 25.42 -3.07 -12.69
CA SER A 237 24.14 -2.45 -13.05
C SER A 237 23.03 -2.83 -12.07
N TYR A 238 22.93 -4.10 -11.62
CA TYR A 238 21.96 -4.49 -10.59
C TYR A 238 22.13 -3.67 -9.28
N LEU A 239 23.37 -3.46 -8.83
CA LEU A 239 23.65 -2.71 -7.61
C LEU A 239 23.32 -1.22 -7.76
N ILE A 240 23.68 -0.60 -8.89
CA ILE A 240 23.34 0.80 -9.19
C ILE A 240 21.81 0.97 -9.27
N VAL A 241 21.11 0.06 -9.97
CA VAL A 241 19.66 0.07 -10.09
C VAL A 241 18.99 -0.06 -8.72
N ILE A 242 19.44 -0.97 -7.84
CA ILE A 242 18.89 -1.11 -6.48
C ILE A 242 19.14 0.14 -5.63
N LEU A 243 20.34 0.72 -5.69
CA LEU A 243 20.71 1.92 -4.94
C LEU A 243 19.80 3.11 -5.27
N ILE A 244 19.32 3.18 -6.52
CA ILE A 244 18.41 4.23 -7.02
C ILE A 244 16.94 3.85 -6.80
N ALA A 245 16.56 2.59 -7.04
CA ALA A 245 15.18 2.11 -6.93
C ALA A 245 14.65 2.07 -5.49
N VAL A 246 15.46 1.61 -4.53
CA VAL A 246 15.03 1.46 -3.12
C VAL A 246 14.63 2.77 -2.43
N PRO A 247 15.27 3.93 -2.71
CA PRO A 247 14.77 5.22 -2.22
C PRO A 247 13.76 5.91 -3.15
N MET A 248 13.69 5.57 -4.44
CA MET A 248 12.75 6.18 -5.40
C MET A 248 11.28 5.94 -5.02
N TYR A 249 10.47 7.00 -5.11
CA TYR A 249 9.03 6.91 -4.86
C TYR A 249 8.24 6.70 -6.16
N VAL A 250 8.34 5.51 -6.75
CA VAL A 250 7.68 5.18 -8.03
C VAL A 250 6.69 4.02 -7.87
N CYS A 251 5.53 4.15 -8.52
CA CYS A 251 4.50 3.14 -8.55
C CYS A 251 4.74 2.12 -9.68
N ALA A 252 4.19 0.91 -9.52
CA ALA A 252 4.44 -0.22 -10.41
C ALA A 252 4.11 0.00 -11.89
N THR A 253 3.18 0.91 -12.20
CA THR A 253 2.85 1.30 -13.57
C THR A 253 3.87 2.28 -14.15
N ALA A 254 4.20 3.34 -13.41
CA ALA A 254 5.20 4.34 -13.83
C ALA A 254 6.63 3.78 -13.94
N SER A 255 6.95 2.69 -13.23
CA SER A 255 8.24 2.01 -13.39
C SER A 255 8.39 1.22 -14.71
N LEU A 256 7.29 0.86 -15.39
CA LEU A 256 7.35 0.02 -16.60
C LEU A 256 7.94 0.75 -17.83
N PRO A 257 7.54 2.00 -18.18
CA PRO A 257 8.20 2.75 -19.25
C PRO A 257 9.69 3.04 -18.96
N ILE A 258 10.05 3.28 -17.70
CA ILE A 258 11.44 3.50 -17.29
C ILE A 258 12.26 2.22 -17.49
N ALA A 259 11.74 1.07 -17.04
CA ALA A 259 12.38 -0.22 -17.25
C ALA A 259 12.54 -0.59 -18.74
N ALA A 260 11.52 -0.29 -19.56
CA ALA A 260 11.58 -0.48 -21.02
C ALA A 260 12.63 0.45 -21.66
N GLY A 261 12.67 1.73 -21.28
CA GLY A 261 13.66 2.69 -21.76
C GLY A 261 15.10 2.31 -21.39
N LEU A 262 15.31 1.75 -20.19
CA LEU A 262 16.60 1.16 -19.79
C LEU A 262 16.97 -0.03 -20.70
N MET A 263 16.04 -0.97 -20.94
CA MET A 263 16.29 -2.12 -21.82
C MET A 263 16.59 -1.71 -23.26
N LEU A 264 15.85 -0.74 -23.80
CA LEU A 264 16.12 -0.14 -25.12
C LEU A 264 17.45 0.62 -25.17
N SER A 265 17.92 1.15 -24.03
CA SER A 265 19.25 1.76 -23.91
C SER A 265 20.41 0.75 -23.85
N GLY A 266 20.11 -0.56 -23.79
CA GLY A 266 21.09 -1.65 -23.70
C GLY A 266 21.32 -2.19 -22.28
N VAL A 267 20.47 -1.87 -21.31
CA VAL A 267 20.50 -2.46 -19.96
C VAL A 267 19.83 -3.84 -19.98
N SER A 268 20.32 -4.79 -19.17
CA SER A 268 19.83 -6.17 -19.19
C SER A 268 18.40 -6.33 -18.65
N ALA A 269 17.71 -7.41 -19.08
CA ALA A 269 16.34 -7.69 -18.68
C ALA A 269 16.22 -7.98 -17.17
N GLY A 270 17.23 -8.62 -16.60
CA GLY A 270 17.39 -8.84 -15.17
C GLY A 270 17.51 -7.54 -14.38
N ALA A 271 18.30 -6.57 -14.86
CA ALA A 271 18.42 -5.26 -14.24
C ALA A 271 17.09 -4.47 -14.28
N ALA A 272 16.35 -4.56 -15.38
CA ALA A 272 15.02 -3.99 -15.47
C ALA A 272 13.99 -4.68 -14.54
N PHE A 273 14.02 -6.01 -14.44
CA PHE A 273 13.23 -6.75 -13.46
C PHE A 273 13.58 -6.38 -12.01
N VAL A 274 14.87 -6.17 -11.72
CA VAL A 274 15.35 -5.68 -10.42
C VAL A 274 14.71 -4.32 -10.09
N PHE A 275 14.71 -3.37 -11.03
CA PHE A 275 14.03 -2.08 -10.88
C PHE A 275 12.52 -2.25 -10.60
N LEU A 276 11.83 -3.06 -11.41
CA LEU A 276 10.40 -3.35 -11.32
C LEU A 276 9.97 -4.14 -10.08
N THR A 277 10.92 -4.75 -9.38
CA THR A 277 10.69 -5.49 -8.14
C THR A 277 11.01 -4.62 -6.92
N ALA A 278 12.15 -3.92 -6.95
CA ALA A 278 12.62 -3.11 -5.83
C ALA A 278 11.82 -1.80 -5.68
N GLY A 279 11.66 -0.99 -6.74
CA GLY A 279 11.02 0.33 -6.65
C GLY A 279 9.55 0.31 -6.23
N PRO A 280 8.70 -0.55 -6.81
CA PRO A 280 7.30 -0.64 -6.40
C PRO A 280 7.08 -1.23 -5.00
N ALA A 281 8.01 -2.05 -4.51
CA ALA A 281 7.95 -2.59 -3.15
C ALA A 281 8.49 -1.60 -2.11
N THR A 282 9.69 -1.06 -2.36
CA THR A 282 10.49 -0.29 -1.39
C THR A 282 10.61 1.17 -1.81
N ASN A 283 10.31 2.06 -0.88
CA ASN A 283 10.54 3.49 -1.00
C ASN A 283 10.71 4.11 0.39
N THR A 284 11.09 5.37 0.46
CA THR A 284 11.35 6.08 1.73
C THR A 284 10.16 6.10 2.70
N VAL A 285 8.91 6.13 2.20
CA VAL A 285 7.70 6.06 3.05
C VAL A 285 7.47 4.62 3.54
N THR A 286 7.54 3.60 2.69
CA THR A 286 7.32 2.20 3.13
C THR A 286 8.36 1.79 4.16
N ILE A 287 9.64 2.15 3.94
CA ILE A 287 10.73 1.96 4.90
C ILE A 287 10.41 2.64 6.25
N GLY A 288 9.98 3.90 6.23
CA GLY A 288 9.63 4.65 7.45
C GLY A 288 8.45 4.04 8.21
N VAL A 289 7.39 3.62 7.51
CA VAL A 289 6.19 3.05 8.14
C VAL A 289 6.43 1.62 8.61
N VAL A 290 7.10 0.75 7.84
CA VAL A 290 7.47 -0.61 8.27
C VAL A 290 8.34 -0.55 9.53
N LYS A 291 9.33 0.35 9.59
CA LYS A 291 10.15 0.57 10.79
C LYS A 291 9.33 0.98 12.01
N LYS A 292 8.37 1.89 11.84
CA LYS A 292 7.48 2.39 12.91
C LYS A 292 6.45 1.33 13.36
N MET A 293 6.02 0.45 12.47
CA MET A 293 4.87 -0.44 12.67
C MET A 293 5.25 -1.88 13.06
N LEU A 294 6.37 -2.40 12.54
CA LEU A 294 6.84 -3.77 12.83
C LEU A 294 8.18 -3.79 13.59
N GLY A 295 8.99 -2.73 13.47
CA GLY A 295 10.31 -2.60 14.10
C GLY A 295 11.48 -2.80 13.14
N SER A 296 12.69 -2.50 13.62
CA SER A 296 13.91 -2.51 12.80
C SER A 296 14.33 -3.91 12.31
N THR A 297 14.06 -4.97 13.08
CA THR A 297 14.40 -6.35 12.67
C THR A 297 13.56 -6.78 11.48
N SER A 298 12.24 -6.59 11.55
CA SER A 298 11.31 -6.75 10.41
C SER A 298 11.67 -5.89 9.20
N LEU A 299 12.19 -4.67 9.40
CA LEU A 299 12.68 -3.84 8.29
C LEU A 299 13.93 -4.46 7.63
N ALA A 300 14.86 -4.99 8.42
CA ALA A 300 16.08 -5.60 7.90
C ALA A 300 15.80 -6.88 7.11
N THR A 301 14.89 -7.75 7.58
CA THR A 301 14.44 -8.92 6.81
C THR A 301 13.66 -8.52 5.56
N TYR A 302 12.80 -7.51 5.64
CA TYR A 302 12.07 -6.94 4.50
C TYR A 302 13.02 -6.41 3.40
N LEU A 303 13.91 -5.46 3.72
CA LEU A 303 14.84 -4.92 2.72
C LEU A 303 15.84 -5.96 2.22
N GLY A 304 16.40 -6.77 3.12
CA GLY A 304 17.37 -7.81 2.76
C GLY A 304 16.79 -8.86 1.80
N SER A 305 15.56 -9.32 2.04
CA SER A 305 14.90 -10.30 1.16
C SER A 305 14.52 -9.72 -0.20
N ILE A 306 14.14 -8.44 -0.28
CA ILE A 306 13.86 -7.77 -1.56
C ILE A 306 15.16 -7.56 -2.35
N VAL A 307 16.22 -7.06 -1.72
CA VAL A 307 17.52 -6.84 -2.38
C VAL A 307 18.15 -8.16 -2.85
N VAL A 308 18.31 -9.15 -1.96
CA VAL A 308 18.90 -10.45 -2.32
C VAL A 308 18.00 -11.21 -3.31
N GLY A 309 16.69 -11.18 -3.11
CA GLY A 309 15.72 -11.86 -3.98
C GLY A 309 15.67 -11.26 -5.38
N SER A 310 15.62 -9.93 -5.50
CA SER A 310 15.63 -9.25 -6.81
C SER A 310 16.94 -9.48 -7.55
N ILE A 311 18.12 -9.42 -6.90
CA ILE A 311 19.40 -9.77 -7.54
C ILE A 311 19.40 -11.22 -8.05
N LEU A 312 18.98 -12.17 -7.20
CA LEU A 312 19.00 -13.60 -7.53
C LEU A 312 18.06 -13.93 -8.71
N PHE A 313 16.85 -13.37 -8.71
CA PHE A 313 15.90 -13.54 -9.81
C PHE A 313 16.20 -12.64 -11.01
N GLY A 314 16.91 -11.52 -10.85
CA GLY A 314 17.46 -10.74 -11.95
C GLY A 314 18.50 -11.52 -12.74
N PHE A 315 19.46 -12.14 -12.05
CA PHE A 315 20.44 -13.04 -12.66
C PHE A 315 19.77 -14.26 -13.32
N GLY A 316 18.78 -14.85 -12.65
CA GLY A 316 17.97 -15.93 -13.22
C GLY A 316 17.15 -15.51 -14.44
N LEU A 317 16.82 -14.23 -14.59
CA LEU A 317 16.10 -13.70 -15.75
C LEU A 317 17.05 -13.41 -16.93
N ASP A 318 18.22 -12.82 -16.69
CA ASP A 318 19.21 -12.66 -17.76
C ASP A 318 19.67 -14.03 -18.28
N TYR A 319 19.84 -15.02 -17.41
CA TYR A 319 20.18 -16.40 -17.81
C TYR A 319 19.12 -17.06 -18.72
N ILE A 320 17.82 -16.85 -18.50
CA ILE A 320 16.78 -17.43 -19.38
C ILE A 320 16.63 -16.67 -20.70
N PHE A 321 16.90 -15.36 -20.73
CA PHE A 321 16.88 -14.55 -21.96
C PHE A 321 18.10 -14.80 -22.84
N ASP A 322 19.31 -14.90 -22.26
CA ASP A 322 20.55 -15.21 -22.97
C ASP A 322 20.49 -16.59 -23.65
N ILE A 323 20.06 -17.62 -22.92
CA ILE A 323 19.90 -19.00 -23.43
C ILE A 323 18.83 -19.08 -24.54
N SER A 324 17.75 -18.32 -24.44
CA SER A 324 16.67 -18.36 -25.44
C SER A 324 16.97 -17.54 -26.69
N ASN A 325 18.05 -16.74 -26.70
CA ASN A 325 18.47 -15.87 -27.80
C ASN A 325 17.37 -14.86 -28.23
N ILE A 326 16.43 -14.57 -27.33
CA ILE A 326 15.33 -13.63 -27.58
C ILE A 326 15.85 -12.21 -27.33
N ASN A 327 15.96 -11.41 -28.38
CA ASN A 327 16.20 -9.99 -28.24
C ASN A 327 15.02 -9.35 -27.47
N PRO A 328 15.23 -8.73 -26.30
CA PRO A 328 14.13 -8.13 -25.54
C PRO A 328 13.40 -7.02 -26.32
N SER A 329 14.09 -6.37 -27.26
CA SER A 329 13.53 -5.39 -28.18
C SER A 329 12.49 -5.94 -29.16
N SER A 330 12.39 -7.26 -29.37
CA SER A 330 11.32 -7.87 -30.18
C SER A 330 10.13 -8.38 -29.35
N LEU A 331 10.08 -8.07 -28.04
CA LEU A 331 8.92 -8.30 -27.17
C LEU A 331 8.26 -7.00 -26.69
N ILE A 332 8.88 -5.85 -26.95
CA ILE A 332 8.34 -4.53 -26.58
C ILE A 332 7.32 -4.10 -27.64
N HIS A 333 6.11 -4.61 -27.49
CA HIS A 333 4.94 -4.14 -28.23
C HIS A 333 4.43 -2.83 -27.63
N LEU A 334 4.99 -1.71 -28.09
CA LEU A 334 4.31 -0.41 -28.00
C LEU A 334 3.21 -0.34 -29.07
N ASP A 335 2.22 -1.21 -28.95
CA ASP A 335 1.06 -1.21 -29.84
C ASP A 335 0.22 0.06 -29.54
N GLU A 336 0.36 1.08 -30.39
CA GLU A 336 -0.46 2.30 -30.40
C GLU A 336 -1.90 2.02 -30.88
N ASP A 337 -2.50 0.93 -30.39
CA ASP A 337 -3.89 0.60 -30.64
C ASP A 337 -4.79 1.56 -29.84
N ASN A 338 -4.97 2.74 -30.44
CA ASN A 338 -5.83 3.84 -30.02
C ASN A 338 -7.31 3.44 -30.17
N GLY A 339 -7.69 2.35 -29.47
CA GLY A 339 -9.01 1.77 -29.52
C GLY A 339 -10.05 2.79 -29.09
N ILE A 340 -11.10 2.94 -29.90
CA ILE A 340 -12.19 3.92 -29.72
C ILE A 340 -12.79 3.86 -28.30
N ILE A 341 -12.75 2.69 -27.66
CA ILE A 341 -13.18 2.44 -26.27
C ILE A 341 -12.34 3.24 -25.26
N ALA A 342 -11.01 3.32 -25.44
CA ALA A 342 -10.13 4.11 -24.59
C ALA A 342 -10.36 5.62 -24.79
N THR A 343 -10.55 6.06 -26.03
CA THR A 343 -10.88 7.46 -26.34
C THR A 343 -12.23 7.86 -25.74
N LEU A 344 -13.25 7.00 -25.84
CA LEU A 344 -14.56 7.19 -25.21
C LEU A 344 -14.47 7.23 -23.69
N SER A 345 -13.69 6.34 -23.06
CA SER A 345 -13.54 6.34 -21.60
C SER A 345 -12.82 7.60 -21.10
N ALA A 346 -11.80 8.09 -21.84
CA ALA A 346 -11.13 9.36 -21.56
C ALA A 346 -12.08 10.57 -21.73
N ILE A 347 -12.92 10.59 -22.77
CA ILE A 347 -13.93 11.64 -23.00
C ILE A 347 -14.98 11.65 -21.88
N ILE A 348 -15.47 10.48 -21.46
CA ILE A 348 -16.42 10.34 -20.33
C ILE A 348 -15.77 10.83 -19.04
N LEU A 349 -14.52 10.44 -18.76
CA LEU A 349 -13.77 10.87 -17.59
C LEU A 349 -13.58 12.40 -17.56
N TRP A 350 -13.15 13.00 -18.68
CA TRP A 350 -13.03 14.45 -18.80
C TRP A 350 -14.37 15.17 -18.71
N GLY A 351 -15.45 14.59 -19.22
CA GLY A 351 -16.81 15.10 -19.05
C GLY A 351 -17.23 15.19 -17.57
N PHE A 352 -17.00 14.13 -16.80
CA PHE A 352 -17.24 14.14 -15.35
C PHE A 352 -16.33 15.12 -14.60
N ILE A 353 -15.04 15.19 -14.96
CA ILE A 353 -14.07 16.13 -14.34
C ILE A 353 -14.50 17.59 -14.60
N LEU A 354 -14.83 17.95 -15.85
CA LEU A 354 -15.30 19.28 -16.20
C LEU A 354 -16.63 19.61 -15.51
N TRP A 355 -17.58 18.68 -15.49
CA TRP A 355 -18.87 18.86 -14.82
C TRP A 355 -18.70 19.19 -13.33
N PHE A 356 -17.96 18.37 -12.58
CA PHE A 356 -17.74 18.58 -11.15
C PHE A 356 -16.82 19.77 -10.84
N THR A 357 -15.92 20.15 -11.76
CA THR A 357 -15.04 21.33 -11.57
C THR A 357 -15.78 22.65 -11.88
N LEU A 358 -16.75 22.64 -12.81
CA LEU A 358 -17.55 23.82 -13.16
C LEU A 358 -18.80 24.00 -12.28
N GLN A 359 -19.34 22.92 -11.70
CA GLN A 359 -20.46 22.97 -10.74
C GLN A 359 -20.29 24.03 -9.62
N PRO A 360 -19.15 24.10 -8.89
CA PRO A 360 -18.96 25.13 -7.86
C PRO A 360 -18.76 26.55 -8.42
N TYR A 361 -18.50 26.71 -9.72
CA TYR A 361 -18.39 28.01 -10.37
C TYR A 361 -19.76 28.56 -10.79
N PHE A 362 -20.67 27.69 -11.27
CA PHE A 362 -22.02 28.09 -11.66
C PHE A 362 -22.98 28.28 -10.48
N GLN A 363 -22.80 27.57 -9.36
CA GLN A 363 -23.67 27.73 -8.17
C GLN A 363 -23.35 28.95 -7.28
N LYS A 364 -22.43 29.85 -7.70
CA LYS A 364 -22.08 31.07 -6.93
C LYS A 364 -22.78 32.36 -7.40
N LYS A 365 -23.93 32.21 -8.07
CA LYS A 365 -24.95 33.25 -8.22
C LYS A 365 -26.33 32.61 -8.01
N ASP A 366 -26.89 32.78 -6.80
CA ASP A 366 -28.32 32.94 -6.49
C ASP A 366 -28.59 32.68 -4.98
N SER A 367 -28.19 33.63 -4.12
CA SER A 367 -28.69 33.82 -2.73
C SER A 367 -27.87 34.88 -1.96
N CYS A 368 -27.88 36.14 -2.42
CA CYS A 368 -27.27 37.28 -1.69
C CYS A 368 -28.09 38.57 -1.82
N THR A 369 -29.39 38.49 -1.51
CA THR A 369 -30.28 39.66 -1.37
C THR A 369 -31.32 39.38 -0.27
N GLY A 370 -31.42 40.26 0.73
CA GLY A 370 -32.38 40.15 1.85
C GLY A 370 -31.75 39.51 3.09
N GLY A 371 -31.30 40.33 4.05
CA GLY A 371 -30.67 39.87 5.29
C GLY A 371 -31.66 39.52 6.40
N GLY A 372 -31.19 38.83 7.44
CA GLY A 372 -32.01 38.51 8.61
C GLY A 372 -31.29 37.68 9.69
N CYS A 373 -30.81 38.38 10.72
CA CYS A 373 -30.55 37.91 12.09
C CYS A 373 -29.54 36.78 12.39
N CYS A 374 -28.85 36.96 13.51
CA CYS A 374 -28.05 35.95 14.20
C CYS A 374 -28.93 34.97 14.99
N SER A 375 -28.46 33.74 15.17
CA SER A 375 -28.31 33.05 16.48
C SER A 375 -27.38 31.85 16.31
#